data_AF-A0A518V773-F1
#
_entry.id   AF-A0A518V773-F1
#
_cell.length_a   1.000
_cell.length_b   1.000
_cell.length_c   1.000
_cell.angle_alpha   90.00
_cell.angle_beta   90.00
_cell.angle_gamma   90.00
#
_symmetry.space_group_name_H-M   'P 1'
#
loop_
_entity.id
_entity.type
_entity.pdbx_description
1 polymer ?
#
loop_
_entity_poly.entity_id
_entity_poly.type
_entity_poly.pdbx_seq_one_letter_code
_entity_poly.pdbx_strand_id
1 'polypeptide(L)'
;MFKKKAILVLSSALLIGALPATTDAAVVKKNLQATYNNVKVKHNGNEVPTTIEPFIVDGTTYIPIRMMADVFKKDIDWDQATYTIAVTDRNEPTFNTYKSQLDAKDAEIADLERELRDAKDKLDKKKSKNDDLADLEKKIQKKYEDWEDIDWDITLDGDEDDVEITIEFDYYDDKKLFDKLDEDDLKDFVTKICKMVWNDSDFEDADITGTITDTDEDEDLYDFKGKASSGKITLTEN
;
A
#
# COMPACT_ATOMS: atom_id res chain seq x y z
N MET A 1 51.51 50.76 -85.25
CA MET A 1 51.15 52.11 -85.74
C MET A 1 50.06 52.67 -84.84
N PHE A 2 50.30 53.83 -84.22
CA PHE A 2 49.32 54.78 -83.64
C PHE A 2 48.40 54.30 -82.50
N LYS A 3 48.21 54.99 -81.37
CA LYS A 3 48.81 56.22 -80.80
C LYS A 3 48.32 56.33 -79.34
N LYS A 4 49.19 56.93 -78.51
CA LYS A 4 48.94 57.43 -77.15
C LYS A 4 47.75 58.42 -77.09
N LYS A 5 47.15 58.54 -75.89
CA LYS A 5 46.73 59.77 -75.14
C LYS A 5 46.01 59.29 -73.86
N ALA A 6 46.47 59.48 -72.62
CA ALA A 6 46.84 60.68 -71.85
C ALA A 6 45.66 61.61 -71.48
N ILE A 7 45.70 62.09 -70.22
CA ILE A 7 44.85 63.09 -69.50
C ILE A 7 43.84 62.40 -68.55
N LEU A 8 43.99 62.33 -67.21
CA LEU A 8 44.28 63.30 -66.12
C LEU A 8 43.05 64.13 -65.74
N VAL A 9 42.46 63.91 -64.55
CA VAL A 9 41.92 64.93 -63.61
C VAL A 9 41.62 64.27 -62.25
N LEU A 10 42.08 64.94 -61.19
CA LEU A 10 41.89 64.67 -59.77
C LEU A 10 40.42 64.72 -59.35
N SER A 11 40.05 64.01 -58.27
CA SER A 11 39.54 64.64 -57.02
C SER A 11 38.94 63.59 -56.07
N SER A 12 39.58 63.45 -54.92
CA SER A 12 38.97 63.46 -53.58
C SER A 12 37.58 62.83 -53.40
N ALA A 13 37.55 61.63 -52.83
CA ALA A 13 36.61 61.30 -51.76
C ALA A 13 37.15 60.11 -50.97
N LEU A 14 37.73 60.40 -49.81
CA LEU A 14 37.82 59.44 -48.71
C LEU A 14 36.40 58.98 -48.40
N LEU A 15 36.03 57.76 -48.79
CA LEU A 15 35.07 56.98 -48.02
C LEU A 15 35.86 55.90 -47.30
N ILE A 16 36.20 56.19 -46.05
CA ILE A 16 36.56 55.17 -45.08
C ILE A 16 35.25 54.42 -44.78
N GLY A 17 34.92 53.45 -45.65
CA GLY A 17 34.03 52.37 -45.28
C GLY A 17 34.82 51.46 -44.37
N ALA A 18 34.68 51.66 -43.06
CA ALA A 18 35.15 50.69 -42.08
C ALA A 18 34.37 49.38 -42.32
N LEU A 19 34.97 48.46 -43.08
CA LEU A 19 34.51 47.08 -43.12
C LEU A 19 34.68 46.54 -41.69
N PRO A 20 33.62 46.05 -41.02
CA PRO A 20 33.82 45.28 -39.81
C PRO A 20 34.65 44.06 -40.19
N ALA A 21 35.85 43.95 -39.62
CA ALA A 21 36.66 42.75 -39.70
C ALA A 21 35.92 41.66 -38.93
N THR A 22 35.13 40.85 -39.62
CA THR A 22 34.62 39.60 -39.08
C THR A 22 35.81 38.67 -38.97
N THR A 23 36.32 38.50 -37.74
CA THR A 23 37.33 37.49 -37.42
C THR A 23 36.65 36.13 -37.38
N ASP A 24 36.26 35.59 -38.53
CA ASP A 24 35.93 34.17 -38.61
C ASP A 24 37.25 33.40 -38.51
N ALA A 25 37.44 32.70 -37.39
CA ALA A 25 38.53 31.75 -37.24
C ALA A 25 38.36 30.68 -38.33
N ALA A 26 39.22 30.71 -39.35
CA ALA A 26 39.16 29.74 -40.44
C ALA A 26 39.26 28.32 -39.86
N VAL A 27 38.25 27.49 -40.13
CA VAL A 27 38.25 26.08 -39.72
C VAL A 27 39.34 25.35 -40.50
N VAL A 28 40.47 25.08 -39.86
CA VAL A 28 41.58 24.33 -40.47
C VAL A 28 41.30 22.84 -40.33
N LYS A 29 41.10 22.16 -41.47
CA LYS A 29 41.03 20.70 -41.51
C LYS A 29 42.43 20.11 -41.53
N LYS A 30 42.72 19.17 -40.62
CA LYS A 30 43.95 18.39 -40.59
C LYS A 30 43.63 16.93 -40.84
N ASN A 31 44.42 16.28 -41.69
CA ASN A 31 44.37 14.83 -41.86
C ASN A 31 45.22 14.17 -40.78
N LEU A 32 44.69 13.13 -40.16
CA LEU A 32 45.31 12.38 -39.07
C LEU A 32 45.41 10.92 -39.52
N GLN A 33 46.50 10.23 -39.20
CA GLN A 33 46.57 8.77 -39.31
C GLN A 33 46.24 8.17 -37.94
N ALA A 34 45.20 7.32 -37.89
CA ALA A 34 44.76 6.65 -36.68
C ALA A 34 45.06 5.15 -36.76
N THR A 35 45.54 4.57 -35.66
CA THR A 35 45.75 3.13 -35.51
C THR A 35 44.73 2.56 -34.54
N TYR A 36 44.02 1.51 -34.98
CA TYR A 36 43.07 0.74 -34.19
C TYR A 36 43.73 -0.57 -33.80
N ASN A 37 44.04 -0.74 -32.52
CA ASN A 37 44.79 -1.89 -32.00
C ASN A 37 44.05 -2.55 -30.82
N ASN A 38 42.72 -2.64 -30.92
CA ASN A 38 41.85 -3.26 -29.91
C ASN A 38 42.12 -2.73 -28.49
N VAL A 39 42.10 -1.41 -28.34
CA VAL A 39 42.38 -0.74 -27.07
C VAL A 39 41.26 -1.09 -26.07
N LYS A 40 41.62 -1.70 -24.94
CA LYS A 40 40.70 -2.07 -23.86
C LYS A 40 40.73 -1.04 -22.74
N VAL A 41 39.56 -0.59 -22.30
CA VAL A 41 39.41 0.29 -21.13
C VAL A 41 38.88 -0.54 -19.96
N LYS A 42 39.49 -0.40 -18.78
CA LYS A 42 39.03 -1.04 -17.55
C LYS A 42 38.81 -0.03 -16.43
N HIS A 43 37.75 -0.22 -15.67
CA HIS A 43 37.46 0.52 -14.45
C HIS A 43 37.28 -0.48 -13.30
N ASN A 44 38.08 -0.35 -12.24
CA ASN A 44 38.10 -1.28 -11.10
C ASN A 44 38.19 -2.76 -11.52
N GLY A 45 39.02 -3.07 -12.52
CA GLY A 45 39.22 -4.42 -13.04
C GLY A 45 38.18 -4.90 -14.06
N ASN A 46 37.03 -4.24 -14.17
CA ASN A 46 35.96 -4.57 -15.11
C ASN A 46 36.17 -3.85 -16.44
N GLU A 47 35.94 -4.54 -17.56
CA GLU A 47 36.04 -3.96 -18.91
C GLU A 47 34.87 -3.00 -19.17
N VAL A 48 35.17 -1.80 -19.66
CA VAL A 48 34.17 -0.79 -20.01
C VAL A 48 33.72 -1.06 -21.45
N PRO A 49 32.40 -1.17 -21.73
CA PRO A 49 31.90 -1.37 -23.09
C PRO A 49 32.31 -0.23 -24.03
N THR A 50 32.92 -0.57 -25.17
CA THR A 50 33.40 0.37 -26.18
C THR A 50 32.47 0.37 -27.40
N THR A 51 31.40 1.18 -27.39
CA THR A 51 30.52 1.35 -28.57
C THR A 51 31.21 2.09 -29.71
N ILE A 52 32.19 2.94 -29.38
CA ILE A 52 33.09 3.61 -30.33
C ILE A 52 34.50 3.19 -29.92
N GLU A 53 35.24 2.56 -30.84
CA GLU A 53 36.57 2.04 -30.55
C GLU A 53 37.58 3.18 -30.29
N PRO A 54 38.33 3.14 -29.17
CA PRO A 54 39.45 4.06 -28.97
C PRO A 54 40.57 3.82 -30.00
N PHE A 55 41.27 4.89 -30.36
CA PHE A 55 42.30 4.84 -31.40
C PHE A 55 43.56 5.60 -30.98
N ILE A 56 44.67 5.35 -31.67
CA ILE A 56 45.97 5.96 -31.37
C ILE A 56 46.38 6.90 -32.52
N VAL A 57 46.74 8.14 -32.20
CA VAL A 57 47.33 9.12 -33.12
C VAL A 57 48.63 9.61 -32.50
N ASP A 58 49.74 9.54 -33.26
CA ASP A 58 51.08 9.98 -32.83
C ASP A 58 51.47 9.46 -31.43
N GLY A 59 51.17 8.19 -31.15
CA GLY A 59 51.45 7.54 -29.86
C GLY A 59 50.49 7.89 -28.72
N THR A 60 49.49 8.73 -28.95
CA THR A 60 48.47 9.12 -27.95
C THR A 60 47.16 8.38 -28.18
N THR A 61 46.63 7.74 -27.14
CA THR A 61 45.32 7.09 -27.18
C THR A 61 44.19 8.10 -26.96
N TYR A 62 43.22 8.12 -27.86
CA TYR A 62 42.02 8.93 -27.79
C TYR A 62 40.83 8.06 -27.43
N ILE A 63 40.14 8.42 -26.36
CA ILE A 63 38.95 7.72 -25.84
C ILE A 63 37.76 8.68 -25.95
N PRO A 64 36.61 8.24 -26.49
CA PRO A 64 35.38 9.04 -26.49
C PRO A 64 34.98 9.45 -25.07
N ILE A 65 34.91 10.75 -24.80
CA ILE A 65 34.60 11.25 -23.44
C ILE A 65 33.25 10.77 -22.92
N ARG A 66 32.25 10.61 -23.81
CA ARG A 66 30.92 10.08 -23.44
C ARG A 66 30.95 8.65 -22.94
N MET A 67 31.91 7.83 -23.40
CA MET A 67 32.13 6.48 -22.86
C MET A 67 32.55 6.53 -21.39
N MET A 68 33.29 7.57 -21.01
CA MET A 68 33.81 7.73 -19.66
C MET A 68 32.82 8.47 -18.73
N ALA A 69 31.77 9.07 -19.27
CA ALA A 69 30.77 9.82 -18.51
C ALA A 69 30.13 8.96 -17.40
N ASP A 70 29.63 7.77 -17.74
CA ASP A 70 28.98 6.88 -16.78
C ASP A 70 29.95 6.18 -15.83
N VAL A 71 31.19 5.99 -16.28
CA VAL A 71 32.28 5.46 -15.46
C VAL A 71 32.58 6.43 -14.31
N PHE A 72 32.66 7.72 -14.63
CA PHE A 72 33.01 8.77 -13.67
C PHE A 72 31.81 9.48 -13.04
N LYS A 73 30.59 9.02 -13.34
CA LYS A 73 29.33 9.63 -12.87
C LYS A 73 29.27 11.14 -13.17
N LYS A 74 29.61 11.48 -14.41
CA LYS A 74 29.55 12.84 -14.94
C LYS A 74 28.48 12.94 -16.01
N ASP A 75 27.92 14.13 -16.14
CA ASP A 75 27.09 14.50 -17.27
C ASP A 75 27.95 15.28 -18.27
N ILE A 76 27.75 15.00 -19.56
CA ILE A 76 28.51 15.59 -20.66
C ILE A 76 27.54 16.31 -21.59
N ASP A 77 27.71 17.62 -21.73
CA ASP A 77 26.94 18.43 -22.67
C ASP A 77 27.84 19.03 -23.76
N TRP A 78 27.33 19.13 -24.98
CA TRP A 78 28.04 19.68 -26.13
C TRP A 78 27.32 20.93 -26.64
N ASP A 79 27.98 22.08 -26.51
CA ASP A 79 27.53 23.33 -27.11
C ASP A 79 28.21 23.54 -28.48
N GLN A 80 27.42 23.39 -29.54
CA GLN A 80 27.88 23.57 -30.91
C GLN A 80 28.20 25.03 -31.25
N ALA A 81 27.55 26.01 -30.62
CA ALA A 81 27.77 27.43 -30.93
C ALA A 81 29.15 27.89 -30.45
N THR A 82 29.59 27.40 -29.30
CA THR A 82 30.88 27.76 -28.70
C THR A 82 31.95 26.68 -28.89
N TYR A 83 31.61 25.53 -29.47
CA TYR A 83 32.44 24.34 -29.55
C TYR A 83 32.98 23.89 -28.17
N THR A 84 32.11 23.93 -27.16
CA THR A 84 32.46 23.65 -25.76
C THR A 84 31.88 22.33 -25.30
N ILE A 85 32.68 21.54 -24.58
CA ILE A 85 32.22 20.37 -23.82
C ILE A 85 32.11 20.78 -22.35
N ALA A 86 30.90 20.72 -21.79
CA ALA A 86 30.68 20.89 -20.36
C ALA A 86 30.67 19.52 -19.66
N VAL A 87 31.40 19.41 -18.55
CA VAL A 87 31.47 18.20 -17.72
C VAL A 87 31.02 18.58 -16.32
N THR A 88 29.92 18.01 -15.85
CA THR A 88 29.34 18.30 -14.53
C THR A 88 29.20 17.05 -13.69
N ASP A 89 29.25 17.21 -12.37
CA ASP A 89 29.00 16.12 -11.43
C ASP A 89 27.52 15.73 -11.48
N ARG A 90 27.25 14.43 -11.65
CA ARG A 90 25.89 13.91 -11.51
C ARG A 90 25.55 13.88 -10.03
N ASN A 91 24.51 14.61 -9.62
CA ASN A 91 24.07 14.64 -8.22
C ASN A 91 23.53 13.27 -7.80
N GLU A 92 24.37 12.45 -7.17
CA GLU A 92 23.95 11.27 -6.42
C GLU A 92 23.47 11.69 -5.02
N PRO A 93 22.42 11.07 -4.45
CA PRO A 93 22.01 11.35 -3.08
C PRO A 93 23.20 11.18 -2.14
N THR A 94 23.43 12.19 -1.30
CA THR A 94 24.56 12.16 -0.36
C THR A 94 24.32 11.12 0.74
N PHE A 95 25.39 10.63 1.35
CA PHE A 95 25.33 9.72 2.51
C PHE A 95 24.34 10.18 3.58
N ASN A 96 24.28 11.49 3.86
CA ASN A 96 23.35 12.07 4.83
C ASN A 96 21.88 11.90 4.43
N THR A 97 21.57 11.95 3.13
CA THR A 97 20.21 11.74 2.62
C THR A 97 19.78 10.29 2.86
N TYR A 98 20.64 9.33 2.55
CA TYR A 98 20.38 7.92 2.82
C TYR A 98 20.25 7.63 4.31
N LYS A 99 21.08 8.27 5.15
CA LYS A 99 20.99 8.12 6.60
C LYS A 99 19.66 8.66 7.15
N SER A 100 19.24 9.85 6.75
CA SER A 100 17.94 10.40 7.17
C SER A 100 16.75 9.56 6.72
N GLN A 101 16.82 8.96 5.53
CA GLN A 101 15.79 8.01 5.07
C GLN A 101 15.77 6.73 5.92
N LEU A 102 16.94 6.23 6.33
CA LEU A 102 17.04 5.06 7.21
C LEU A 102 16.44 5.36 8.60
N ASP A 103 16.82 6.48 9.19
CA ASP A 103 16.30 6.91 10.50
C ASP A 103 14.75 7.07 10.45
N ALA A 104 14.22 7.62 9.35
CA ALA A 104 12.78 7.73 9.14
C ALA A 104 12.09 6.36 9.01
N LYS A 105 12.73 5.40 8.32
CA LYS A 105 12.22 4.04 8.18
C LYS A 105 12.26 3.28 9.51
N ASP A 106 13.28 3.48 10.32
CA ASP A 106 13.36 2.88 11.66
C ASP A 106 12.26 3.40 12.59
N ALA A 107 11.95 4.70 12.51
CA ALA A 107 10.83 5.28 13.25
C ALA A 107 9.47 4.72 12.78
N GLU A 108 9.27 4.58 11.46
CA GLU A 108 8.08 3.98 10.87
C GLU A 108 7.91 2.51 11.31
N ILE A 109 9.00 1.73 11.33
CA ILE A 109 8.99 0.35 11.81
C ILE A 109 8.60 0.29 13.29
N ALA A 110 9.16 1.15 14.13
CA ALA A 110 8.82 1.18 15.56
C ALA A 110 7.34 1.51 15.80
N ASP A 111 6.75 2.41 15.01
CA ASP A 111 5.33 2.72 15.08
C ASP A 111 4.46 1.54 14.61
N LEU A 112 4.81 0.90 13.48
CA LEU A 112 4.10 -0.28 12.98
C LEU A 112 4.17 -1.47 13.96
N GLU A 113 5.31 -1.68 14.62
CA GLU A 113 5.46 -2.72 15.63
C GLU A 113 4.59 -2.47 16.88
N ARG A 114 4.37 -1.21 17.25
CA ARG A 114 3.44 -0.83 18.32
C ARG A 114 2.00 -1.13 17.91
N GLU A 115 1.58 -0.68 16.74
CA GLU A 115 0.22 -0.92 16.23
C GLU A 115 -0.09 -2.41 16.12
N LEU A 116 0.87 -3.23 15.63
CA LEU A 116 0.73 -4.68 15.55
C LEU A 116 0.55 -5.33 16.93
N ARG A 117 1.20 -4.80 17.97
CA ARG A 117 1.04 -5.30 19.34
C ARG A 117 -0.35 -4.97 19.88
N ASP A 118 -0.78 -3.73 19.75
CA ASP A 118 -2.08 -3.29 20.24
C ASP A 118 -3.24 -4.02 19.52
N ALA A 119 -3.08 -4.30 18.23
CA ALA A 119 -4.04 -5.07 17.45
C ALA A 119 -4.12 -6.53 17.92
N LYS A 120 -2.97 -7.17 18.21
CA LYS A 120 -2.93 -8.54 18.76
C LYS A 120 -3.58 -8.62 20.13
N ASP A 121 -3.27 -7.68 21.03
CA ASP A 121 -3.86 -7.66 22.37
C ASP A 121 -5.39 -7.50 22.33
N LYS A 122 -5.92 -6.69 21.39
CA LYS A 122 -7.37 -6.58 21.17
C LYS A 122 -7.98 -7.87 20.63
N LEU A 123 -7.30 -8.54 19.70
CA LEU A 123 -7.75 -9.80 19.12
C LEU A 123 -7.80 -10.91 20.19
N ASP A 124 -6.77 -11.01 21.02
CA ASP A 124 -6.69 -12.01 22.10
C ASP A 124 -7.81 -11.81 23.13
N LYS A 125 -8.12 -10.55 23.47
CA LYS A 125 -9.28 -10.24 24.34
C LYS A 125 -10.61 -10.62 23.70
N LYS A 126 -10.83 -10.29 22.42
CA LYS A 126 -12.06 -10.67 21.70
C LYS A 126 -12.20 -12.19 21.64
N LYS A 127 -11.09 -12.91 21.43
CA LYS A 127 -11.08 -14.37 21.43
C LYS A 127 -11.44 -14.95 22.79
N SER A 128 -10.89 -14.42 23.88
CA SER A 128 -11.24 -14.86 25.23
C SER A 128 -12.74 -14.73 25.49
N LYS A 129 -13.33 -13.57 25.17
CA LYS A 129 -14.77 -13.36 25.38
C LYS A 129 -15.63 -14.29 24.54
N ASN A 130 -15.18 -14.64 23.33
CA ASN A 130 -15.85 -15.63 22.50
C ASN A 130 -15.76 -17.05 23.10
N ASP A 131 -14.62 -17.40 23.72
CA ASP A 131 -14.47 -18.66 24.45
C ASP A 131 -15.43 -18.70 25.67
N ASP A 132 -15.61 -17.57 26.36
CA ASP A 132 -16.54 -17.43 27.50
C ASP A 132 -18.02 -17.56 27.05
N LEU A 133 -18.39 -16.94 25.91
CA LEU A 133 -19.73 -17.05 25.31
C LEU A 133 -20.03 -18.50 24.88
N ALA A 134 -19.08 -19.16 24.22
CA ALA A 134 -19.23 -20.55 23.79
C ALA A 134 -19.37 -21.52 24.98
N ASP A 135 -18.77 -21.20 26.13
CA ASP A 135 -18.95 -21.98 27.36
C ASP A 135 -20.29 -21.70 28.03
N LEU A 136 -20.83 -20.48 27.92
CA LEU A 136 -22.18 -20.14 28.35
C LEU A 136 -23.25 -20.83 27.50
N GLU A 137 -23.12 -20.82 26.17
CA GLU A 137 -23.99 -21.53 25.21
C GLU A 137 -24.15 -23.00 25.62
N LYS A 138 -23.03 -23.72 25.79
CA LYS A 138 -23.06 -25.14 26.20
C LYS A 138 -23.79 -25.36 27.53
N LYS A 139 -23.71 -24.42 28.49
CA LYS A 139 -24.41 -24.54 29.77
C LYS A 139 -25.92 -24.35 29.58
N ILE A 140 -26.32 -23.40 28.73
CA ILE A 140 -27.73 -23.11 28.42
C ILE A 140 -28.32 -24.28 27.63
N GLN A 141 -27.67 -24.69 26.53
CA GLN A 141 -28.06 -25.82 25.70
C GLN A 141 -28.30 -27.06 26.58
N LYS A 142 -27.28 -27.48 27.32
CA LYS A 142 -27.38 -28.66 28.20
C LYS A 142 -28.51 -28.60 29.23
N LYS A 143 -28.93 -27.40 29.64
CA LYS A 143 -29.96 -27.23 30.66
C LYS A 143 -31.37 -27.28 30.08
N TYR A 144 -31.52 -26.89 28.83
CA TYR A 144 -32.81 -26.62 28.19
C TYR A 144 -33.04 -27.43 26.91
N GLU A 145 -32.08 -28.24 26.47
CA GLU A 145 -32.15 -29.10 25.27
C GLU A 145 -33.41 -29.99 25.26
N ASP A 146 -33.88 -30.47 26.41
CA ASP A 146 -35.08 -31.32 26.52
C ASP A 146 -36.25 -30.63 27.27
N TRP A 147 -36.30 -29.29 27.27
CA TRP A 147 -37.33 -28.57 28.04
C TRP A 147 -38.75 -28.87 27.52
N GLU A 148 -39.65 -29.28 28.43
CA GLU A 148 -41.02 -29.77 28.12
C GLU A 148 -41.05 -30.97 27.14
N ASP A 149 -40.01 -31.80 27.18
CA ASP A 149 -39.81 -32.99 26.34
C ASP A 149 -39.69 -32.69 24.83
N ILE A 150 -39.37 -31.44 24.46
CA ILE A 150 -39.10 -30.97 23.09
C ILE A 150 -37.57 -30.87 22.91
N ASP A 151 -37.06 -31.27 21.75
CA ASP A 151 -35.62 -31.17 21.41
C ASP A 151 -35.30 -29.76 20.90
N TRP A 152 -34.69 -28.95 21.76
CA TRP A 152 -34.32 -27.57 21.48
C TRP A 152 -32.82 -27.45 21.14
N ASP A 153 -32.51 -26.80 20.03
CA ASP A 153 -31.15 -26.34 19.72
C ASP A 153 -31.03 -24.85 20.02
N ILE A 154 -30.15 -24.49 20.95
CA ILE A 154 -29.97 -23.13 21.44
C ILE A 154 -28.55 -22.69 21.14
N THR A 155 -28.43 -21.68 20.29
CA THR A 155 -27.16 -21.08 19.88
C THR A 155 -27.06 -19.63 20.33
N LEU A 156 -25.86 -19.22 20.73
CA LEU A 156 -25.55 -17.86 21.16
C LEU A 156 -24.45 -17.27 20.27
N ASP A 157 -24.67 -16.06 19.77
CA ASP A 157 -23.65 -15.25 19.08
C ASP A 157 -23.63 -13.83 19.68
N GLY A 158 -22.63 -13.04 19.30
CA GLY A 158 -22.47 -11.64 19.73
C GLY A 158 -21.23 -11.39 20.58
N ASP A 159 -21.35 -10.43 21.50
CA ASP A 159 -20.28 -10.04 22.41
C ASP A 159 -20.82 -9.66 23.81
N GLU A 160 -20.00 -8.97 24.62
CA GLU A 160 -20.34 -8.62 26.00
C GLU A 160 -21.47 -7.58 26.11
N ASP A 161 -21.72 -6.83 25.04
CA ASP A 161 -22.68 -5.72 25.02
C ASP A 161 -23.99 -6.14 24.33
N ASP A 162 -23.91 -6.99 23.31
CA ASP A 162 -25.07 -7.45 22.54
C ASP A 162 -24.98 -8.98 22.30
N VAL A 163 -25.96 -9.74 22.78
CA VAL A 163 -26.05 -11.20 22.60
C VAL A 163 -27.28 -11.55 21.75
N GLU A 164 -27.06 -12.32 20.69
CA GLU A 164 -28.10 -12.90 19.85
C GLU A 164 -28.31 -14.37 20.25
N ILE A 165 -29.58 -14.77 20.42
CA ILE A 165 -29.95 -16.13 20.83
C ILE A 165 -30.92 -16.70 19.81
N THR A 166 -30.57 -17.82 19.19
CA THR A 166 -31.47 -18.56 18.31
C THR A 166 -31.91 -19.83 19.03
N ILE A 167 -33.22 -20.07 19.09
CA ILE A 167 -33.83 -21.24 19.70
C ILE A 167 -34.58 -21.99 18.60
N GLU A 168 -34.04 -23.13 18.19
CA GLU A 168 -34.54 -23.94 17.10
C GLU A 168 -35.19 -25.23 17.61
N PHE A 169 -36.22 -25.69 16.94
CA PHE A 169 -36.82 -27.01 17.13
C PHE A 169 -37.44 -27.51 15.83
N ASP A 170 -37.71 -28.81 15.73
CA ASP A 170 -38.43 -29.40 14.62
C ASP A 170 -39.93 -29.44 14.95
N TYR A 171 -40.70 -28.49 14.41
CA TYR A 171 -42.13 -28.41 14.70
C TYR A 171 -42.88 -29.64 14.16
N TYR A 172 -42.45 -30.27 13.07
CA TYR A 172 -43.12 -31.44 12.54
C TYR A 172 -43.08 -32.62 13.52
N ASP A 173 -41.92 -32.85 14.14
CA ASP A 173 -41.73 -33.94 15.11
C ASP A 173 -42.35 -33.60 16.48
N ASP A 174 -42.25 -32.35 16.94
CA ASP A 174 -42.64 -31.94 18.29
C ASP A 174 -43.95 -31.13 18.40
N LYS A 175 -44.69 -30.97 17.30
CA LYS A 175 -45.96 -30.23 17.21
C LYS A 175 -46.90 -30.44 18.40
N LYS A 176 -47.11 -31.69 18.80
CA LYS A 176 -48.08 -32.03 19.86
C LYS A 176 -47.65 -31.57 21.24
N LEU A 177 -46.35 -31.43 21.46
CA LEU A 177 -45.78 -30.93 22.70
C LEU A 177 -45.80 -29.40 22.65
N PHE A 178 -45.34 -28.82 21.55
CA PHE A 178 -45.34 -27.37 21.36
C PHE A 178 -46.75 -26.75 21.41
N ASP A 179 -47.75 -27.35 20.76
CA ASP A 179 -49.15 -26.87 20.75
C ASP A 179 -49.80 -26.86 22.15
N LYS A 180 -49.16 -27.45 23.19
CA LYS A 180 -49.63 -27.38 24.58
C LYS A 180 -49.07 -26.19 25.35
N LEU A 181 -47.99 -25.59 24.84
CA LEU A 181 -47.36 -24.43 25.45
C LEU A 181 -48.13 -23.18 25.04
N ASP A 182 -48.38 -22.30 26.00
CA ASP A 182 -48.92 -20.97 25.71
C ASP A 182 -47.82 -19.90 25.67
N GLU A 183 -48.19 -18.67 25.32
CA GLU A 183 -47.25 -17.55 25.24
C GLU A 183 -46.57 -17.27 26.59
N ASP A 184 -47.23 -17.54 27.72
CA ASP A 184 -46.64 -17.33 29.05
C ASP A 184 -45.59 -18.42 29.36
N ASP A 185 -45.81 -19.67 28.94
CA ASP A 185 -44.83 -20.75 29.03
C ASP A 185 -43.56 -20.43 28.21
N LEU A 186 -43.74 -20.03 26.95
CA LEU A 186 -42.62 -19.63 26.07
C LEU A 186 -41.89 -18.40 26.60
N LYS A 187 -42.62 -17.44 27.16
CA LYS A 187 -42.03 -16.25 27.77
C LYS A 187 -41.25 -16.57 29.03
N ASP A 188 -41.71 -17.49 29.86
CA ASP A 188 -40.96 -17.96 31.04
C ASP A 188 -39.70 -18.72 30.61
N PHE A 189 -39.78 -19.54 29.56
CA PHE A 189 -38.64 -20.24 28.97
C PHE A 189 -37.55 -19.28 28.49
N VAL A 190 -37.89 -18.35 27.60
CA VAL A 190 -36.98 -17.29 27.12
C VAL A 190 -36.45 -16.47 28.29
N THR A 191 -37.30 -16.12 29.25
CA THR A 191 -36.89 -15.35 30.43
C THR A 191 -35.82 -16.08 31.25
N LYS A 192 -35.91 -17.39 31.39
CA LYS A 192 -34.90 -18.19 32.11
C LYS A 192 -33.58 -18.26 31.36
N ILE A 193 -33.61 -18.33 30.03
CA ILE A 193 -32.42 -18.32 29.17
C ILE A 193 -31.74 -16.94 29.27
N CYS A 194 -32.46 -15.85 29.02
CA CYS A 194 -31.91 -14.49 29.13
C CYS A 194 -31.32 -14.20 30.51
N LYS A 195 -31.97 -14.64 31.58
CA LYS A 195 -31.43 -14.51 32.95
C LYS A 195 -30.16 -15.33 33.15
N MET A 196 -30.00 -16.46 32.47
CA MET A 196 -28.78 -17.25 32.57
C MET A 196 -27.61 -16.53 31.91
N VAL A 197 -27.86 -15.82 30.81
CA VAL A 197 -26.89 -14.90 30.19
C VAL A 197 -26.51 -13.78 31.15
N TRP A 198 -27.48 -13.03 31.68
CA TRP A 198 -27.20 -11.92 32.61
C TRP A 198 -26.63 -12.34 33.98
N ASN A 199 -26.69 -13.62 34.34
CA ASN A 199 -26.05 -14.13 35.56
C ASN A 199 -24.56 -14.45 35.35
N ASP A 200 -24.10 -14.50 34.11
CA ASP A 200 -22.68 -14.60 33.80
C ASP A 200 -22.08 -13.20 33.84
N SER A 201 -21.00 -13.02 34.61
CA SER A 201 -20.43 -11.69 34.87
C SER A 201 -19.87 -11.02 33.63
N ASP A 202 -19.52 -11.81 32.60
CA ASP A 202 -18.98 -11.28 31.35
C ASP A 202 -20.10 -10.75 30.42
N PHE A 203 -21.37 -11.04 30.72
CA PHE A 203 -22.54 -10.69 29.90
C PHE A 203 -23.67 -10.04 30.74
N GLU A 204 -23.36 -9.55 31.95
CA GLU A 204 -24.38 -9.03 32.90
C GLU A 204 -25.12 -7.78 32.37
N ASP A 205 -24.47 -7.02 31.50
CA ASP A 205 -24.97 -5.78 30.91
C ASP A 205 -25.42 -5.93 29.44
N ALA A 206 -25.37 -7.14 28.88
CA ALA A 206 -25.65 -7.37 27.46
C ALA A 206 -27.13 -7.14 27.11
N ASP A 207 -27.44 -6.35 26.08
CA ASP A 207 -28.77 -6.36 25.49
C ASP A 207 -28.95 -7.65 24.66
N ILE A 208 -30.14 -8.24 24.72
CA ILE A 208 -30.42 -9.55 24.10
C ILE A 208 -31.45 -9.39 22.99
N THR A 209 -31.16 -9.99 21.84
CA THR A 209 -32.14 -10.25 20.78
C THR A 209 -32.21 -11.75 20.53
N GLY A 210 -33.34 -12.25 20.09
CA GLY A 210 -33.40 -13.65 19.69
C GLY A 210 -34.71 -14.06 19.04
N THR A 211 -34.70 -15.26 18.50
CA THR A 211 -35.82 -15.87 17.79
C THR A 211 -36.11 -17.27 18.32
N ILE A 212 -37.38 -17.68 18.19
CA ILE A 212 -37.78 -19.09 18.27
C ILE A 212 -38.19 -19.50 16.86
N THR A 213 -37.48 -20.47 16.29
CA THR A 213 -37.55 -20.82 14.87
C THR A 213 -37.97 -22.27 14.69
N ASP A 214 -38.96 -22.49 13.83
CA ASP A 214 -39.29 -23.81 13.30
C ASP A 214 -38.33 -24.15 12.16
N THR A 215 -37.53 -25.19 12.35
CA THR A 215 -36.54 -25.63 11.36
C THR A 215 -37.14 -26.43 10.20
N ASP A 216 -38.36 -26.97 10.32
CA ASP A 216 -39.03 -27.67 9.20
C ASP A 216 -39.49 -26.68 8.13
N GLU A 217 -40.11 -25.57 8.55
CA GLU A 217 -40.60 -24.52 7.65
C GLU A 217 -39.61 -23.34 7.45
N ASP A 218 -38.50 -23.30 8.19
CA ASP A 218 -37.53 -22.18 8.21
C ASP A 218 -38.26 -20.85 8.56
N GLU A 219 -39.10 -20.91 9.60
CA GLU A 219 -39.99 -19.81 10.01
C GLU A 219 -39.71 -19.38 11.46
N ASP A 220 -39.43 -18.10 11.64
CA ASP A 220 -39.33 -17.48 12.96
C ASP A 220 -40.74 -17.29 13.54
N LEU A 221 -41.12 -18.12 14.49
CA LEU A 221 -42.44 -18.09 15.14
C LEU A 221 -42.55 -16.93 16.13
N TYR A 222 -41.45 -16.61 16.83
CA TYR A 222 -41.43 -15.56 17.84
C TYR A 222 -40.10 -14.79 17.82
N ASP A 223 -40.21 -13.48 18.02
CA ASP A 223 -39.09 -12.60 18.34
C ASP A 223 -39.08 -12.28 19.85
N PHE A 224 -37.90 -12.24 20.46
CA PHE A 224 -37.74 -11.71 21.81
C PHE A 224 -36.60 -10.71 21.94
N LYS A 225 -36.76 -9.82 22.94
CA LYS A 225 -35.79 -8.79 23.28
C LYS A 225 -35.65 -8.68 24.79
N GLY A 226 -34.42 -8.71 25.27
CA GLY A 226 -34.03 -8.43 26.65
C GLY A 226 -33.24 -7.13 26.73
N LYS A 227 -33.57 -6.25 27.67
CA LYS A 227 -32.76 -5.06 27.95
C LYS A 227 -32.14 -5.13 29.33
N ALA A 228 -30.83 -5.34 29.42
CA ALA A 228 -30.13 -5.53 30.70
C ALA A 228 -30.37 -4.36 31.65
N SER A 229 -30.23 -3.13 31.13
CA SER A 229 -30.44 -1.87 31.88
C SER A 229 -31.80 -1.76 32.60
N SER A 230 -32.82 -2.48 32.13
CA SER A 230 -34.16 -2.48 32.73
C SER A 230 -34.60 -3.84 33.27
N GLY A 231 -33.83 -4.90 33.00
CA GLY A 231 -34.22 -6.30 33.20
C GLY A 231 -35.51 -6.70 32.45
N LYS A 232 -35.97 -5.88 31.50
CA LYS A 232 -37.24 -6.11 30.80
C LYS A 232 -37.02 -7.08 29.65
N ILE A 233 -37.88 -8.10 29.59
CA ILE A 233 -37.92 -9.07 28.50
C ILE A 233 -39.30 -9.01 27.85
N THR A 234 -39.31 -8.97 26.52
CA THR A 234 -40.52 -9.00 25.69
C THR A 234 -40.42 -10.13 24.69
N LEU A 235 -41.51 -10.86 24.51
CA LEU A 235 -41.74 -11.86 23.48
C LEU A 235 -42.84 -11.32 22.56
N THR A 236 -42.72 -11.54 21.25
CA THR A 236 -43.66 -11.10 20.23
C THR A 236 -43.84 -12.24 19.22
N GLU A 237 -45.08 -12.63 18.97
CA GLU A 237 -45.43 -13.58 17.90
C GLU A 237 -45.33 -12.90 16.53
N ASN A 238 -44.81 -13.61 15.53
CA ASN A 238 -44.56 -13.10 14.17
C ASN A 238 -45.73 -13.30 13.20
#